data_AF-A0A9E5BZS3-F1
#
_entry.id   AF-A0A9E5BZS3-F1
#
_cell.length_a   1.000
_cell.length_b   1.000
_cell.length_c   1.000
_cell.angle_alpha   90.00
_cell.angle_beta   90.00
_cell.angle_gamma   90.00
#
_symmetry.space_group_name_H-M   'P 1'
#
loop_
_entity.id
_entity.type
_entity.pdbx_description
1 polymer ?
#
loop_
_entity_poly.entity_id
_entity_poly.type
_entity_poly.pdbx_seq_one_letter_code
_entity_poly.pdbx_strand_id
1 'polypeptide(L)'
;ATSTGVGGGTITYMGTSQASPHAAGVAALLFQAFPDLTVNELEARMKATGKLLTDDLDDGDPSTNRTTPRVDARVALLDPDDDADGDGCSNGEEFGSDPRFGGQRNPLNPWDFHDVNGDGIITLFDDILAVINGFGTGGNDPLLDRSPAPAAGQPWQQGPPDGTIDIPNDILGIASQFGHRCVGAP
;
A
#
# COMPACT_ATOMS: atom_id res chain seq x y z
N ALA A 1 -8.02 -17.99 -15.71
CA ALA A 1 -8.57 -18.56 -14.46
C ALA A 1 -9.16 -19.93 -14.76
N THR A 2 -9.02 -20.89 -13.83
CA THR A 2 -9.61 -22.23 -13.94
C THR A 2 -10.87 -22.29 -13.09
N SER A 3 -11.99 -22.71 -13.69
CA SER A 3 -13.28 -22.80 -13.00
C SER A 3 -14.09 -24.01 -13.48
N THR A 4 -15.30 -24.19 -12.98
CA THR A 4 -16.20 -25.30 -13.31
C THR A 4 -16.58 -25.32 -14.79
N GLY A 5 -16.51 -26.48 -15.42
CA GLY A 5 -16.93 -26.74 -16.79
C GLY A 5 -18.20 -27.58 -16.88
N VAL A 6 -18.94 -27.42 -17.98
CA VAL A 6 -20.14 -28.22 -18.28
C VAL A 6 -19.78 -29.72 -18.27
N GLY A 7 -20.61 -30.54 -17.62
CA GLY A 7 -20.39 -31.99 -17.52
C GLY A 7 -19.58 -32.45 -16.29
N GLY A 8 -19.24 -31.54 -15.36
CA GLY A 8 -18.65 -31.91 -14.06
C GLY A 8 -17.12 -31.90 -13.99
N GLY A 9 -16.45 -31.10 -14.82
CA GLY A 9 -14.99 -30.92 -14.82
C GLY A 9 -14.55 -29.50 -14.54
N THR A 10 -13.29 -29.18 -14.85
CA THR A 10 -12.76 -27.81 -14.81
C THR A 10 -12.27 -27.38 -16.18
N ILE A 11 -12.41 -26.09 -16.49
CA ILE A 11 -11.97 -25.46 -17.72
C ILE A 11 -11.16 -24.21 -17.41
N THR A 12 -10.14 -23.94 -18.22
CA THR A 12 -9.32 -22.73 -18.12
C THR A 12 -9.71 -21.78 -19.24
N TYR A 13 -10.09 -20.57 -18.87
CA TYR A 13 -10.37 -19.49 -19.81
C TYR A 13 -9.65 -18.20 -19.41
N MET A 14 -9.56 -17.27 -20.35
CA MET A 14 -8.98 -15.94 -20.21
C MET A 14 -9.93 -14.88 -20.75
N GLY A 15 -9.96 -13.72 -20.10
CA GLY A 15 -10.77 -12.57 -20.51
C GLY A 15 -11.39 -11.84 -19.32
N THR A 16 -11.91 -10.64 -19.58
CA THR A 16 -12.61 -9.82 -18.57
C THR A 16 -13.83 -10.55 -17.99
N SER A 17 -14.47 -11.43 -18.76
CA SER A 17 -15.55 -12.31 -18.28
C SER A 17 -15.13 -13.23 -17.12
N GLN A 18 -13.84 -13.52 -16.94
CA GLN A 18 -13.34 -14.28 -15.79
C GLN A 18 -12.92 -13.36 -14.65
N ALA A 19 -12.58 -12.10 -14.93
CA ALA A 19 -12.28 -11.09 -13.92
C ALA A 19 -13.56 -10.56 -13.23
N SER A 20 -14.63 -10.32 -14.00
CA SER A 20 -15.91 -9.80 -13.48
C SER A 20 -16.47 -10.59 -12.29
N PRO A 21 -16.56 -11.94 -12.31
CA PRO A 21 -17.06 -12.67 -11.14
C PRO A 21 -16.15 -12.58 -9.91
N HIS A 22 -14.84 -12.31 -10.06
CA HIS A 22 -13.96 -12.06 -8.91
C HIS A 22 -14.29 -10.70 -8.27
N ALA A 23 -14.43 -9.65 -9.08
CA ALA A 23 -14.84 -8.33 -8.57
C ALA A 23 -16.22 -8.38 -7.91
N ALA A 24 -17.17 -9.10 -8.51
CA ALA A 24 -18.50 -9.31 -7.92
C ALA A 24 -18.44 -10.07 -6.59
N GLY A 25 -17.58 -11.08 -6.47
CA GLY A 25 -17.36 -11.80 -5.21
C GLY A 25 -16.81 -10.89 -4.11
N VAL A 26 -15.84 -10.02 -4.42
CA VAL A 26 -15.30 -9.04 -3.47
C VAL A 26 -16.37 -8.03 -3.05
N ALA A 27 -17.16 -7.52 -4.00
CA ALA A 27 -18.27 -6.62 -3.70
C ALA A 27 -19.30 -7.26 -2.74
N ALA A 28 -19.62 -8.55 -2.94
CA ALA A 28 -20.53 -9.26 -2.04
C ALA A 28 -19.96 -9.40 -0.62
N LEU A 29 -18.66 -9.69 -0.49
CA LEU A 29 -17.99 -9.74 0.82
C LEU A 29 -17.97 -8.38 1.51
N LEU A 30 -17.72 -7.30 0.76
CA LEU A 30 -17.76 -5.94 1.30
C LEU A 30 -19.15 -5.56 1.79
N PHE A 31 -20.20 -5.87 1.03
CA PHE A 31 -21.57 -5.64 1.49
C PHE A 31 -21.95 -6.49 2.71
N GLN A 32 -21.37 -7.68 2.85
CA GLN A 32 -21.59 -8.50 4.04
C GLN A 32 -20.91 -7.91 5.28
N ALA A 33 -19.70 -7.37 5.13
CA ALA A 33 -18.93 -6.79 6.23
C ALA A 33 -19.41 -5.38 6.61
N PHE A 34 -19.77 -4.57 5.60
CA PHE A 34 -20.16 -3.17 5.73
C PHE A 34 -21.52 -2.96 5.03
N PRO A 35 -22.63 -3.36 5.67
CA PRO A 35 -23.95 -3.38 5.03
C PRO A 35 -24.50 -2.00 4.65
N ASP A 36 -23.95 -0.93 5.25
CA ASP A 36 -24.40 0.45 5.03
C ASP A 36 -23.66 1.16 3.89
N LEU A 37 -22.63 0.55 3.28
CA LEU A 37 -21.94 1.13 2.13
C LEU A 37 -22.91 1.36 0.97
N THR A 38 -22.86 2.53 0.35
CA THR A 38 -23.47 2.75 -0.95
C THR A 38 -22.66 2.06 -2.05
N VAL A 39 -23.27 1.85 -3.21
CA VAL A 39 -22.58 1.29 -4.39
C VAL A 39 -21.36 2.13 -4.78
N ASN A 40 -21.46 3.46 -4.67
CA ASN A 40 -20.37 4.37 -4.98
C ASN A 40 -19.21 4.25 -3.98
N GLU A 41 -19.51 4.15 -2.68
CA GLU A 41 -18.49 3.97 -1.65
C GLU A 41 -17.83 2.60 -1.77
N LEU A 42 -18.59 1.56 -2.10
CA LEU A 42 -18.05 0.24 -2.38
C LEU A 42 -17.08 0.26 -3.57
N GLU A 43 -17.48 0.90 -4.68
CA GLU A 43 -16.61 1.03 -5.86
C GLU A 43 -15.35 1.85 -5.53
N ALA A 44 -15.52 2.97 -4.81
CA ALA A 44 -14.41 3.81 -4.39
C ALA A 44 -13.43 3.04 -3.51
N ARG A 45 -13.95 2.28 -2.54
CA ARG A 45 -13.15 1.44 -1.64
C ARG A 45 -12.37 0.38 -2.41
N MET A 46 -13.01 -0.36 -3.31
CA MET A 46 -12.32 -1.38 -4.13
C MET A 46 -11.22 -0.80 -5.02
N LYS A 47 -11.36 0.46 -5.48
CA LYS A 47 -10.32 1.16 -6.24
C LYS A 47 -9.18 1.64 -5.35
N ALA A 48 -9.52 2.25 -4.22
CA ALA A 48 -8.58 2.82 -3.26
C ALA A 48 -7.67 1.76 -2.65
N THR A 49 -8.23 0.61 -2.28
CA THR A 49 -7.47 -0.48 -1.64
C THR A 49 -6.75 -1.39 -2.63
N GLY A 50 -6.88 -1.13 -3.94
CA GLY A 50 -6.31 -2.00 -4.96
C GLY A 50 -4.80 -1.81 -5.10
N LYS A 51 -4.06 -2.91 -5.19
CA LYS A 51 -2.61 -2.86 -5.43
C LYS A 51 -2.35 -2.24 -6.80
N LEU A 52 -1.66 -1.10 -6.83
CA LEU A 52 -1.24 -0.45 -8.08
C LEU A 52 -0.30 -1.37 -8.86
N LEU A 53 -0.66 -1.64 -10.11
CA LEU A 53 0.18 -2.34 -11.07
C LEU A 53 0.41 -1.42 -12.26
N THR A 54 1.68 -1.18 -12.56
CA THR A 54 2.08 -0.48 -13.78
C THR A 54 2.32 -1.53 -14.86
N ASP A 55 1.53 -1.45 -15.91
CA ASP A 55 1.71 -2.21 -17.14
C ASP A 55 2.67 -1.41 -18.03
N ASP A 56 3.90 -1.93 -18.17
CA ASP A 56 4.84 -1.48 -19.18
C ASP A 56 4.37 -2.07 -20.50
N LEU A 57 3.81 -1.24 -21.39
CA LEU A 57 3.18 -1.71 -22.62
C LEU A 57 4.19 -2.30 -23.62
N ASP A 58 5.49 -2.30 -23.27
CA ASP A 58 6.61 -2.80 -24.08
C ASP A 58 6.63 -2.17 -25.50
N ASP A 59 6.08 -0.97 -25.62
CA ASP A 59 6.02 -0.20 -26.86
C ASP A 59 7.17 0.81 -27.01
N GLY A 60 8.06 0.85 -26.02
CA GLY A 60 9.24 1.71 -25.99
C GLY A 60 8.95 3.16 -25.61
N ASP A 61 7.70 3.51 -25.30
CA ASP A 61 7.30 4.84 -24.85
C ASP A 61 6.80 4.79 -23.39
N PRO A 62 7.61 5.18 -22.39
CA PRO A 62 7.18 5.14 -20.99
C PRO A 62 5.99 6.07 -20.69
N SER A 63 5.60 6.96 -21.60
CA SER A 63 4.41 7.80 -21.44
C SER A 63 3.09 7.08 -21.76
N THR A 64 3.13 5.90 -22.39
CA THR A 64 1.94 5.08 -22.66
C THR A 64 1.65 4.07 -21.55
N ASN A 65 2.59 3.88 -20.62
CA ASN A 65 2.45 2.96 -19.49
C ASN A 65 1.18 3.24 -18.70
N ARG A 66 0.49 2.16 -18.31
CA ARG A 66 -0.79 2.27 -17.64
C ARG A 66 -0.70 1.71 -16.22
N THR A 67 -0.93 2.58 -15.24
CA THR A 67 -1.10 2.14 -13.85
C THR A 67 -2.58 1.91 -13.56
N THR A 68 -2.92 0.71 -13.10
CA THR A 68 -4.28 0.37 -12.65
C THR A 68 -4.27 -0.39 -11.32
N PRO A 69 -5.24 -0.12 -10.43
CA PRO A 69 -5.39 -0.88 -9.20
C PRO A 69 -5.94 -2.28 -9.52
N ARG A 70 -5.21 -3.32 -9.09
CA ARG A 70 -5.72 -4.68 -9.03
C ARG A 70 -6.50 -4.85 -7.73
N VAL A 71 -7.75 -5.29 -7.83
CA VAL A 71 -8.62 -5.56 -6.66
C VAL A 71 -7.88 -6.39 -5.62
N ASP A 72 -7.84 -5.88 -4.39
CA ASP A 72 -7.32 -6.57 -3.21
C ASP A 72 -8.45 -6.72 -2.18
N ALA A 73 -9.02 -7.91 -2.10
CA ALA A 73 -10.13 -8.17 -1.20
C ALA A 73 -9.73 -8.10 0.27
N ARG A 74 -8.47 -8.43 0.58
CA ARG A 74 -7.97 -8.49 1.96
C ARG A 74 -7.88 -7.08 2.52
N VAL A 75 -7.24 -6.17 1.78
CA VAL A 75 -7.12 -4.77 2.18
C VAL A 75 -8.50 -4.08 2.17
N ALA A 76 -9.33 -4.37 1.16
CA ALA A 76 -10.67 -3.79 1.09
C ALA A 76 -11.54 -4.09 2.32
N LEU A 77 -11.35 -5.24 2.96
CA LEU A 77 -12.15 -5.69 4.11
C LEU A 77 -11.68 -5.15 5.47
N LEU A 78 -10.55 -4.45 5.55
CA LEU A 78 -10.03 -3.90 6.80
C LEU A 78 -10.90 -2.77 7.33
N ASP A 79 -11.13 -2.69 8.63
CA ASP A 79 -11.91 -1.60 9.22
C ASP A 79 -11.17 -0.25 9.01
N PRO A 80 -11.78 0.79 8.40
CA PRO A 80 -11.11 2.06 8.15
C PRO A 80 -10.56 2.74 9.41
N ASP A 81 -11.16 2.49 10.58
CA ASP A 81 -10.79 3.14 11.84
C ASP A 81 -9.65 2.40 12.59
N ASP A 82 -9.33 1.16 12.17
CA ASP A 82 -8.22 0.38 12.73
C ASP A 82 -6.89 0.76 12.04
N ASP A 83 -5.78 0.52 12.73
CA ASP A 83 -4.42 0.47 12.18
C ASP A 83 -4.00 -1.01 12.15
N ALA A 84 -4.09 -1.64 10.97
CA ALA A 84 -3.98 -3.10 10.87
C ALA A 84 -2.55 -3.62 10.92
N ASP A 85 -1.54 -2.79 10.64
CA ASP A 85 -0.13 -3.17 10.69
C ASP A 85 0.68 -2.47 11.79
N GLY A 86 0.12 -1.44 12.42
CA GLY A 86 0.66 -0.80 13.61
C GLY A 86 1.74 0.23 13.30
N ASP A 87 1.76 0.81 12.10
CA ASP A 87 2.75 1.82 11.71
C ASP A 87 2.37 3.26 12.06
N GLY A 88 1.19 3.45 12.66
CA GLY A 88 0.68 4.75 13.09
C GLY A 88 -0.31 5.40 12.11
N CYS A 89 -0.53 4.80 10.94
CA CYS A 89 -1.59 5.21 10.02
C CYS A 89 -2.83 4.32 10.14
N SER A 90 -4.02 4.92 10.20
CA SER A 90 -5.25 4.11 10.09
C SER A 90 -5.44 3.60 8.66
N ASN A 91 -6.07 2.44 8.52
CA ASN A 91 -6.40 1.83 7.23
C ASN A 91 -7.13 2.84 6.32
N GLY A 92 -8.03 3.65 6.90
CA GLY A 92 -8.80 4.67 6.20
C GLY A 92 -7.94 5.82 5.65
N GLU A 93 -6.92 6.26 6.37
CA GLU A 93 -5.95 7.25 5.90
C GLU A 93 -5.13 6.70 4.73
N GLU A 94 -4.73 5.44 4.84
CA GLU A 94 -3.94 4.75 3.83
C GLU A 94 -4.67 4.47 2.52
N PHE A 95 -6.00 4.27 2.58
CA PHE A 95 -6.86 4.22 1.40
C PHE A 95 -6.89 5.56 0.65
N GLY A 96 -6.45 6.65 1.27
CA GLY A 96 -6.42 7.98 0.68
C GLY A 96 -5.65 8.02 -0.64
N SER A 97 -5.97 9.01 -1.48
CA SER A 97 -5.24 9.22 -2.74
C SER A 97 -4.00 10.11 -2.58
N ASP A 98 -3.84 10.79 -1.45
CA ASP A 98 -2.74 11.74 -1.22
C ASP A 98 -1.76 11.19 -0.17
N PRO A 99 -0.52 10.83 -0.56
CA PRO A 99 0.45 10.27 0.37
C PRO A 99 0.88 11.21 1.49
N ARG A 100 0.67 12.52 1.33
CA ARG A 100 0.94 13.50 2.39
C ARG A 100 -0.01 13.34 3.59
N PHE A 101 -1.13 12.67 3.41
CA PHE A 101 -2.16 12.44 4.44
C PHE A 101 -2.38 10.94 4.68
N GLY A 102 -1.32 10.14 4.56
CA GLY A 102 -1.36 8.69 4.73
C GLY A 102 -1.71 7.91 3.47
N GLY A 103 -2.25 8.53 2.42
CA GLY A 103 -2.75 7.82 1.25
C GLY A 103 -1.72 7.05 0.40
N GLN A 104 -2.21 6.17 -0.48
CA GLN A 104 -1.40 5.33 -1.38
C GLN A 104 -0.39 4.43 -0.65
N ARG A 105 -0.71 4.10 0.60
CA ARG A 105 0.01 3.17 1.46
C ARG A 105 -0.67 1.81 1.47
N ASN A 106 0.00 0.81 2.01
CA ASN A 106 -0.52 -0.53 2.13
C ASN A 106 -0.74 -0.84 3.61
N PRO A 107 -2.01 -0.95 4.06
CA PRO A 107 -2.36 -1.17 5.47
C PRO A 107 -1.98 -2.51 6.09
N LEU A 108 -1.12 -3.26 5.40
CA LEU A 108 -0.58 -4.53 5.82
C LEU A 108 0.95 -4.53 5.69
N ASN A 109 1.55 -3.37 5.46
CA ASN A 109 2.99 -3.16 5.36
C ASN A 109 3.43 -2.16 6.44
N PRO A 110 3.86 -2.63 7.62
CA PRO A 110 4.20 -1.77 8.76
C PRO A 110 5.47 -0.93 8.55
N TRP A 111 6.05 -1.01 7.35
CA TRP A 111 7.30 -0.40 6.97
C TRP A 111 7.09 0.75 5.99
N ASP A 112 5.86 1.12 5.64
CA ASP A 112 5.66 2.18 4.67
C ASP A 112 5.48 3.57 5.29
N PHE A 113 4.95 3.74 6.50
CA PHE A 113 5.06 5.01 7.24
C PHE A 113 6.29 5.03 8.15
N HIS A 114 7.23 5.96 7.93
CA HIS A 114 8.53 5.99 8.65
C HIS A 114 8.60 7.04 9.74
N ASP A 115 7.74 6.89 10.74
CA ASP A 115 7.69 7.72 11.95
C ASP A 115 8.55 7.10 13.05
N VAL A 116 9.60 7.81 13.48
CA VAL A 116 10.56 7.30 14.46
C VAL A 116 10.12 7.64 15.88
N ASN A 117 9.43 8.76 16.07
CA ASN A 117 9.05 9.25 17.40
C ASN A 117 7.59 8.90 17.78
N GLY A 118 6.79 8.45 16.82
CA GLY A 118 5.40 8.03 16.98
C GLY A 118 4.40 9.20 17.10
N ASP A 119 4.73 10.39 16.59
CA ASP A 119 3.86 11.57 16.65
C ASP A 119 2.90 11.73 15.46
N GLY A 120 3.00 10.84 14.47
CA GLY A 120 2.17 10.79 13.28
C GLY A 120 2.58 11.78 12.19
N ILE A 121 3.76 12.43 12.27
CA ILE A 121 4.24 13.42 11.30
C ILE A 121 5.72 13.22 11.00
N ILE A 122 6.06 13.03 9.72
CA ILE A 122 7.46 12.87 9.32
C ILE A 122 8.15 14.23 9.22
N THR A 123 9.09 14.50 10.11
CA THR A 123 9.84 15.77 10.16
C THR A 123 11.35 15.59 9.97
N LEU A 124 12.03 16.72 9.74
CA LEU A 124 13.47 16.72 9.56
C LEU A 124 14.23 16.45 10.86
N PHE A 125 13.77 17.04 11.97
CA PHE A 125 14.54 17.04 13.22
C PHE A 125 14.29 15.81 14.09
N ASP A 126 13.09 15.23 14.02
CA ASP A 126 12.73 14.10 14.86
C ASP A 126 12.97 12.76 14.14
N ASP A 127 12.51 12.62 12.89
CA ASP A 127 12.54 11.32 12.20
C ASP A 127 13.75 11.17 11.28
N ILE A 128 13.89 12.06 10.29
CA ILE A 128 14.96 11.96 9.28
C ILE A 128 16.33 12.05 9.95
N LEU A 129 16.50 12.98 10.90
CA LEU A 129 17.77 13.13 11.62
C LEU A 129 18.07 11.92 12.51
N ALA A 130 17.07 11.23 13.06
CA ALA A 130 17.29 10.01 13.83
C ALA A 130 17.90 8.90 12.96
N VAL A 131 17.37 8.69 11.74
CA VAL A 131 17.94 7.73 10.78
C VAL A 131 19.35 8.13 10.36
N ILE A 132 19.59 9.42 10.06
CA ILE A 132 20.93 9.93 9.72
C ILE A 132 21.93 9.69 10.86
N ASN A 133 21.53 9.84 12.12
CA ASN A 133 22.39 9.59 13.27
C ASN A 133 22.74 8.09 13.43
N GLY A 134 21.89 7.20 12.91
CA GLY A 134 22.15 5.76 12.82
C GLY A 134 23.02 5.36 11.62
N PHE A 135 23.33 6.26 10.69
CA PHE A 135 24.05 5.93 9.46
C PHE A 135 25.39 5.22 9.72
N GLY A 136 25.62 4.13 8.97
CA GLY A 136 26.85 3.34 9.09
C GLY A 136 26.93 2.51 10.37
N THR A 137 25.90 2.58 11.23
CA THR A 137 25.68 1.56 12.24
C THR A 137 24.96 0.38 11.58
N GLY A 138 25.45 -0.84 11.84
CA GLY A 138 24.75 -2.05 11.41
C GLY A 138 23.75 -2.48 12.48
N GLY A 139 22.85 -3.38 12.11
CA GLY A 139 21.84 -3.92 13.01
C GLY A 139 20.44 -3.73 12.46
N ASN A 140 19.47 -4.45 13.03
CA ASN A 140 18.11 -4.53 12.51
C ASN A 140 17.15 -3.70 13.38
N ASP A 141 17.52 -2.45 13.71
CA ASP A 141 16.63 -1.57 14.47
C ASP A 141 15.46 -1.17 13.58
N PRO A 142 14.23 -1.64 13.83
CA PRO A 142 13.09 -1.39 12.95
C PRO A 142 12.71 0.08 12.78
N LEU A 143 13.17 0.95 13.69
CA LEU A 143 12.95 2.38 13.61
C LEU A 143 13.95 3.08 12.69
N LEU A 144 15.13 2.50 12.47
CA LEU A 144 16.24 3.16 11.76
C LEU A 144 16.66 2.44 10.48
N ASP A 145 16.41 1.14 10.37
CA ASP A 145 16.78 0.26 9.26
C ASP A 145 15.53 -0.26 8.54
N ARG A 146 15.42 0.03 7.25
CA ARG A 146 14.37 -0.46 6.34
C ARG A 146 14.96 -0.80 4.97
N SER A 147 14.59 -1.96 4.46
CA SER A 147 14.94 -2.37 3.10
C SER A 147 14.31 -1.44 2.04
N PRO A 148 14.96 -1.32 0.86
CA PRO A 148 14.50 -0.43 -0.19
C PRO A 148 13.11 -0.77 -0.70
N ALA A 149 12.40 0.26 -1.15
CA ALA A 149 11.14 0.09 -1.85
C ALA A 149 11.32 -0.72 -3.16
N PRO A 150 10.30 -1.49 -3.59
CA PRO A 150 10.34 -2.19 -4.88
C PRO A 150 10.61 -1.23 -6.03
N ALA A 151 11.41 -1.64 -7.01
CA ALA A 151 11.81 -0.78 -8.14
C ALA A 151 10.65 -0.19 -8.97
N ALA A 152 9.47 -0.83 -8.95
CA ALA A 152 8.25 -0.35 -9.63
C ALA A 152 7.19 0.16 -8.64
N GLY A 153 7.54 0.34 -7.36
CA GLY A 153 6.67 0.79 -6.29
C GLY A 153 6.86 2.26 -5.95
N GLN A 154 6.06 2.75 -5.01
CA GLN A 154 6.24 4.10 -4.48
C GLN A 154 7.48 4.15 -3.57
N PRO A 155 8.24 5.27 -3.52
CA PRO A 155 9.47 5.37 -2.72
C PRO A 155 9.30 5.09 -1.22
N TRP A 156 8.10 5.33 -0.68
CA TRP A 156 7.77 5.07 0.72
C TRP A 156 7.39 3.63 1.00
N GLN A 157 7.19 2.76 0.00
CA GLN A 157 6.85 1.34 0.20
C GLN A 157 8.09 0.52 0.58
N GLN A 158 8.79 0.95 1.62
CA GLN A 158 9.94 0.25 2.17
C GLN A 158 9.51 -1.10 2.77
N GLY A 159 10.49 -1.95 3.06
CA GLY A 159 10.27 -3.25 3.67
C GLY A 159 10.99 -3.42 5.01
N PRO A 160 11.06 -4.67 5.52
CA PRO A 160 11.72 -4.97 6.79
C PRO A 160 13.19 -4.54 6.84
N PRO A 161 13.78 -4.42 8.04
CA PRO A 161 15.22 -4.16 8.21
C PRO A 161 16.11 -5.11 7.38
N ASP A 162 17.14 -4.58 6.72
CA ASP A 162 18.09 -5.36 5.91
C ASP A 162 19.47 -5.56 6.58
N GLY A 163 19.65 -4.97 7.75
CA GLY A 163 20.83 -5.04 8.60
C GLY A 163 21.84 -3.91 8.36
N THR A 164 21.54 -2.97 7.46
CA THR A 164 22.40 -1.84 7.14
C THR A 164 21.62 -0.53 7.08
N ILE A 165 22.05 0.46 7.84
CA ILE A 165 21.53 1.84 7.71
C ILE A 165 22.41 2.59 6.72
N ASP A 166 21.90 2.76 5.50
CA ASP A 166 22.58 3.37 4.37
C ASP A 166 21.86 4.63 3.82
N ILE A 167 22.54 5.32 2.91
CA ILE A 167 21.98 6.52 2.27
C ILE A 167 20.89 6.14 1.26
N PRO A 168 21.13 5.20 0.32
CA PRO A 168 20.16 4.89 -0.73
C PRO A 168 18.77 4.43 -0.23
N ASN A 169 18.71 3.64 0.84
CA ASN A 169 17.50 2.93 1.25
C ASN A 169 16.83 3.62 2.45
N ASP A 170 17.59 3.89 3.51
CA ASP A 170 17.03 4.41 4.76
C ASP A 170 16.87 5.91 4.71
N ILE A 171 17.97 6.64 4.52
CA ILE A 171 17.97 8.11 4.60
C ILE A 171 17.15 8.73 3.47
N LEU A 172 17.36 8.28 2.22
CA LEU A 172 16.57 8.77 1.10
C LEU A 172 15.13 8.25 1.13
N GLY A 173 14.90 7.04 1.67
CA GLY A 173 13.57 6.48 1.83
C GLY A 173 12.72 7.30 2.80
N ILE A 174 13.21 7.59 4.01
CA ILE A 174 12.50 8.45 4.97
C ILE A 174 12.39 9.90 4.48
N ALA A 175 13.45 10.44 3.83
CA ALA A 175 13.41 11.80 3.31
C ALA A 175 12.36 11.98 2.21
N SER A 176 12.02 10.92 1.47
CA SER A 176 10.93 10.94 0.48
C SER A 176 9.55 11.14 1.12
N GLN A 177 9.42 10.90 2.43
CA GLN A 177 8.19 11.04 3.20
C GLN A 177 8.10 12.36 3.97
N PHE A 178 9.08 13.27 3.83
CA PHE A 178 9.10 14.53 4.57
C PHE A 178 7.77 15.30 4.45
N GLY A 179 7.14 15.58 5.58
CA GLY A 179 5.86 16.28 5.67
C GLY A 179 4.62 15.39 5.46
N HIS A 180 4.78 14.07 5.30
CA HIS A 180 3.66 13.14 5.36
C HIS A 180 3.13 13.05 6.79
N ARG A 181 1.83 12.83 6.95
CA ARG A 181 1.18 12.71 8.26
C ARG A 181 0.02 11.72 8.27
N CYS A 182 -0.21 11.12 9.43
CA CYS A 182 -1.32 10.22 9.75
C CYS A 182 -1.92 10.60 11.11
N VAL A 183 -2.61 11.75 11.13
CA VAL A 183 -3.22 12.34 12.34
C VAL A 183 -4.68 12.77 12.07
N GLY A 184 -5.29 12.21 11.04
CA GLY A 184 -6.57 12.64 10.48
C GLY A 184 -6.46 13.86 9.54
N ALA A 185 -7.51 14.08 8.75
CA ALA A 185 -7.66 15.33 7.99
C ALA A 185 -7.81 16.52 8.97
N PRO A 186 -7.21 17.70 8.67
CA PRO A 186 -7.25 18.87 9.53
C PRO A 186 -8.65 19.49 9.64
#